data_AF-A0A5A8F4L7-F1
#
_entry.id   AF-A0A5A8F4L7-F1
#
_cell.length_a   1.000
_cell.length_b   1.000
_cell.length_c   1.000
_cell.angle_alpha   90.00
_cell.angle_beta   90.00
_cell.angle_gamma   90.00
#
_symmetry.space_group_name_H-M   'P 1'
#
loop_
_entity.id
_entity.type
_entity.pdbx_description
1 polymer ?
#
loop_
_entity_poly.entity_id
_entity_poly.type
_entity_poly.pdbx_seq_one_letter_code
_entity_poly.pdbx_strand_id
1 'polypeptide(L)'
;MKKALLSMCEKMREMSEAEAKAYMRQILQSFQLQVFMGIDALEAFLNSLNRPTSKESKKLKALKNKEKLNKLKRKNSKIAKLLKYRDEILYYHQQGLSLRKIAEIMAKDHRVKVSYQTIRRVLKMLKNESKLK
;
A
#
# COMPACT_ATOMS: atom_id res chain seq x y z
N MET A 1 10.70 -3.94 29.58
CA MET A 1 11.51 -3.09 28.66
C MET A 1 12.98 -3.49 28.60
N LYS A 2 13.71 -3.52 29.73
CA LYS A 2 15.16 -3.86 29.80
C LYS A 2 15.54 -5.15 29.04
N LYS A 3 14.79 -6.24 29.25
CA LYS A 3 15.03 -7.53 28.56
C LYS A 3 14.90 -7.47 27.04
N ALA A 4 13.90 -6.74 26.53
CA ALA A 4 13.66 -6.61 25.09
C ALA A 4 14.75 -5.77 24.40
N LEU A 5 15.23 -4.71 25.06
CA LEU A 5 16.33 -3.89 24.57
C LEU A 5 17.66 -4.66 24.57
N LEU A 6 17.94 -5.43 25.62
CA LEU A 6 19.14 -6.26 25.69
C LEU A 6 19.14 -7.31 24.57
N SER A 7 18.02 -8.00 24.38
CA SER A 7 17.88 -8.97 23.28
C SER A 7 18.04 -8.33 21.90
N MET A 8 17.56 -7.10 21.70
CA MET A 8 17.79 -6.35 20.45
C MET A 8 19.28 -6.07 20.24
N CYS A 9 19.98 -5.58 21.27
CA CYS A 9 21.41 -5.28 21.20
C CYS A 9 22.26 -6.53 20.95
N GLU A 10 21.94 -7.65 21.60
CA GLU A 10 22.57 -8.95 21.37
C GLU A 10 22.39 -9.39 19.92
N LYS A 11 21.14 -9.34 19.41
CA LYS A 11 20.82 -9.71 18.03
C LYS A 11 21.51 -8.84 17.00
N MET A 12 21.65 -7.54 17.26
CA MET A 12 22.35 -6.61 16.37
C MET A 12 23.87 -6.80 16.39
N ARG A 13 24.43 -7.27 17.51
CA ARG A 13 25.88 -7.52 17.65
C ARG A 13 26.35 -8.67 16.76
N GLU A 14 25.48 -9.63 16.50
CA GLU A 14 25.75 -10.78 15.62
C GLU A 14 25.51 -10.49 14.13
N MET A 15 24.97 -9.32 13.79
CA MET A 15 24.65 -8.93 12.42
C MET A 15 25.77 -8.10 11.78
N SER A 16 25.89 -8.19 10.45
CA SER A 16 26.64 -7.18 9.70
C SER A 16 25.96 -5.80 9.81
N GLU A 17 26.72 -4.72 9.57
CA GLU A 17 26.17 -3.37 9.62
C GLU A 17 24.97 -3.17 8.67
N ALA A 18 25.01 -3.80 7.49
CA ALA A 18 23.93 -3.76 6.52
C ALA A 18 22.65 -4.45 7.04
N GLU A 19 22.80 -5.61 7.68
CA GLU A 19 21.70 -6.37 8.28
C GLU A 19 21.13 -5.65 9.50
N ALA A 20 21.98 -5.09 10.35
CA ALA A 20 21.58 -4.29 11.50
C ALA A 20 20.77 -3.05 11.07
N LYS A 21 21.19 -2.34 10.00
CA LYS A 21 20.44 -1.23 9.41
C LYS A 21 19.08 -1.68 8.87
N ALA A 22 19.02 -2.82 8.19
CA ALA A 22 17.78 -3.37 7.66
C ALA A 22 16.82 -3.78 8.79
N TYR A 23 17.34 -4.41 9.83
CA TYR A 23 16.61 -4.82 11.03
C TYR A 23 16.01 -3.61 11.76
N MET A 24 16.81 -2.57 12.02
CA MET A 24 16.33 -1.34 12.65
C MET A 24 15.27 -0.61 11.82
N ARG A 25 15.42 -0.59 10.49
CA ARG A 25 14.39 -0.04 9.59
C ARG A 25 13.06 -0.79 9.71
N GLN A 26 13.08 -2.10 9.92
CA GLN A 26 11.85 -2.88 10.10
C GLN A 26 11.17 -2.58 11.44
N ILE A 27 11.93 -2.48 12.52
CA ILE A 27 11.42 -2.11 13.85
C ILE A 27 10.74 -0.74 13.78
N LEU A 28 11.44 0.28 13.25
CA LEU A 28 10.90 1.64 13.13
C LEU A 28 9.63 1.69 12.27
N GLN A 29 9.57 0.90 11.20
CA GLN A 29 8.37 0.84 10.37
C GLN A 29 7.20 0.22 11.12
N SER A 30 7.40 -0.90 11.82
CA SER A 30 6.33 -1.53 12.60
C SER A 30 5.83 -0.60 13.71
N PHE A 31 6.75 0.03 14.44
CA PHE A 31 6.43 1.03 15.47
C PHE A 31 5.55 2.16 14.93
N GLN A 32 5.96 2.81 13.83
CA GLN A 32 5.20 3.90 13.22
C GLN A 32 3.78 3.49 12.81
N LEU A 33 3.61 2.25 12.31
CA LEU A 33 2.29 1.75 11.93
C LEU A 33 1.40 1.53 13.15
N GLN A 34 1.95 0.93 14.20
CA GLN A 34 1.18 0.62 15.40
C GLN A 34 0.72 1.90 16.10
N VAL A 35 1.58 2.91 16.19
CA VAL A 35 1.20 4.26 16.66
C VAL A 35 0.12 4.87 15.79
N PHE A 36 0.24 4.78 14.46
CA PHE A 36 -0.81 5.25 13.53
C PHE A 36 -2.14 4.52 13.70
N MET A 37 -2.11 3.24 14.11
CA MET A 37 -3.30 2.44 14.41
C MET A 37 -3.91 2.74 15.79
N GLY A 38 -3.35 3.69 16.54
CA GLY A 38 -3.86 4.09 17.86
C GLY A 38 -3.33 3.26 19.02
N ILE A 39 -2.29 2.46 18.81
CA ILE A 39 -1.59 1.73 19.89
C ILE A 39 -0.69 2.73 20.62
N ASP A 40 -0.65 2.63 21.96
CA ASP A 40 0.22 3.44 22.79
C ASP A 40 1.70 3.32 22.37
N ALA A 41 2.46 4.40 22.48
CA ALA A 41 3.84 4.45 22.00
C ALA A 41 4.74 3.42 22.68
N LEU A 42 4.57 3.17 23.99
CA LEU A 42 5.37 2.18 24.70
C LEU A 42 5.03 0.76 24.23
N GLU A 43 3.75 0.47 24.08
CA GLU A 43 3.24 -0.82 23.62
C GLU A 43 3.63 -1.10 22.17
N ALA A 44 3.48 -0.11 21.28
CA ALA A 44 3.90 -0.17 19.89
C ALA A 44 5.40 -0.47 19.75
N PHE A 45 6.23 0.15 20.59
CA PHE A 45 7.66 -0.08 20.60
C PHE A 45 7.99 -1.52 21.03
N LEU A 46 7.42 -1.99 22.14
CA LEU A 46 7.63 -3.36 22.63
C LEU A 46 7.19 -4.43 21.62
N ASN A 47 6.06 -4.20 20.95
CA ASN A 47 5.56 -5.09 19.91
C ASN A 47 6.52 -5.13 18.70
N SER A 48 7.05 -3.98 18.28
CA SER A 48 7.99 -3.90 17.17
C SER A 48 9.34 -4.59 17.45
N LEU A 49 9.78 -4.65 18.71
CA LEU A 49 10.98 -5.37 19.12
C LEU A 49 10.79 -6.90 19.10
N ASN A 50 9.62 -7.38 19.54
CA ASN A 50 9.33 -8.81 19.71
C ASN A 50 8.86 -9.51 18.42
N ARG A 51 8.25 -8.77 17.49
CA ARG A 51 7.75 -9.32 16.22
C ARG A 51 7.87 -8.33 15.07
N PRO A 52 9.04 -8.22 14.41
CA PRO A 52 9.10 -7.74 13.04
C PRO A 52 8.52 -8.82 12.11
N THR A 53 7.24 -9.16 12.22
CA THR A 53 6.68 -10.30 11.46
C THR A 53 6.26 -9.91 10.05
N SER A 54 6.57 -10.79 9.11
CA SER A 54 6.12 -10.79 7.70
C SER A 54 4.64 -10.44 7.51
N LYS A 55 3.75 -10.83 8.44
CA LYS A 55 2.31 -10.50 8.41
C LYS A 55 2.03 -9.01 8.65
N GLU A 56 2.72 -8.37 9.58
CA GLU A 56 2.60 -6.93 9.82
C GLU A 56 3.22 -6.13 8.68
N SER A 57 4.39 -6.53 8.16
CA SER A 57 4.99 -5.90 6.97
C SER A 57 4.07 -5.98 5.74
N LYS A 58 3.34 -7.09 5.55
CA LYS A 58 2.30 -7.22 4.51
C LYS A 58 1.10 -6.29 4.77
N LYS A 59 0.59 -6.21 6.01
CA LYS A 59 -0.46 -5.24 6.39
C LYS A 59 0.01 -3.79 6.21
N LEU A 60 1.27 -3.49 6.49
CA LEU A 60 1.91 -2.17 6.36
C LEU A 60 2.08 -1.77 4.89
N LYS A 61 2.43 -2.71 4.01
CA LYS A 61 2.39 -2.51 2.56
C LYS A 61 0.96 -2.25 2.06
N ALA A 62 -0.02 -3.00 2.57
CA ALA A 62 -1.43 -2.80 2.22
C ALA A 62 -1.95 -1.43 2.70
N LEU A 63 -1.62 -1.01 3.93
CA LEU A 63 -1.97 0.31 4.49
C LEU A 63 -1.29 1.47 3.77
N LYS A 64 0.02 1.40 3.50
CA LYS A 64 0.73 2.39 2.67
C LYS A 64 0.16 2.47 1.25
N ASN A 65 -0.29 1.36 0.69
CA ASN A 65 -0.96 1.35 -0.61
C ASN A 65 -2.35 1.99 -0.55
N LYS A 66 -3.13 1.74 0.51
CA LYS A 66 -4.45 2.36 0.74
C LYS A 66 -4.34 3.87 0.99
N GLU A 67 -3.32 4.31 1.72
CA GLU A 67 -3.01 5.74 1.90
C GLU A 67 -2.48 6.40 0.62
N LYS A 68 -1.62 5.73 -0.15
CA LYS A 68 -1.23 6.21 -1.49
C LYS A 68 -2.42 6.31 -2.43
N LEU A 69 -3.34 5.34 -2.37
CA LEU A 69 -4.60 5.35 -3.12
C LEU A 69 -5.46 6.53 -2.71
N ASN A 70 -5.62 6.80 -1.41
CA ASN A 70 -6.37 7.94 -0.89
C ASN A 70 -5.70 9.28 -1.20
N LYS A 71 -4.36 9.38 -1.14
CA LYS A 71 -3.60 10.56 -1.56
C LYS A 71 -3.68 10.79 -3.08
N LEU A 72 -3.68 9.74 -3.90
CA LEU A 72 -3.91 9.82 -5.35
C LEU A 72 -5.35 10.18 -5.70
N LYS A 73 -6.34 9.63 -4.98
CA LYS A 73 -7.76 10.03 -5.09
C LYS A 73 -7.94 11.51 -4.74
N ARG A 74 -7.25 12.00 -3.70
CA ARG A 74 -7.26 13.42 -3.30
C ARG A 74 -6.54 14.34 -4.29
N LYS A 75 -5.44 13.89 -4.92
CA LYS A 75 -4.68 14.69 -5.90
C LYS A 75 -5.22 14.65 -7.33
N ASN A 76 -6.05 13.68 -7.70
CA ASN A 76 -6.48 13.52 -9.09
C ASN A 76 -7.97 13.15 -9.21
N SER A 77 -8.81 14.18 -9.28
CA SER A 77 -10.27 14.08 -9.35
C SER A 77 -10.76 13.13 -10.45
N LYS A 78 -10.03 13.03 -11.57
CA LYS A 78 -10.33 12.14 -12.69
C LYS A 78 -10.17 10.65 -12.35
N ILE A 79 -9.13 10.29 -11.58
CA ILE A 79 -8.92 8.90 -11.13
C ILE A 79 -10.01 8.51 -10.12
N ALA A 80 -10.38 9.42 -9.21
CA ALA A 80 -11.48 9.19 -8.28
C ALA A 80 -12.82 8.97 -9.00
N LYS A 81 -13.09 9.73 -10.07
CA LYS A 81 -14.28 9.52 -10.93
C LYS A 81 -14.24 8.16 -11.65
N LEU A 82 -13.10 7.77 -12.23
CA LEU A 82 -12.95 6.46 -12.89
C LEU A 82 -13.14 5.27 -11.94
N LEU A 83 -12.67 5.38 -10.70
CA LEU A 83 -12.80 4.30 -9.72
C LEU A 83 -14.26 4.01 -9.32
N LYS A 84 -15.20 4.93 -9.60
CA LYS A 84 -16.64 4.66 -9.46
C LYS A 84 -17.13 3.62 -10.47
N TYR A 85 -16.48 3.55 -11.63
CA TYR A 85 -16.80 2.64 -12.75
C TYR A 85 -15.78 1.50 -12.86
N ARG A 86 -15.17 1.10 -11.73
CA ARG A 86 -14.07 0.13 -11.72
C ARG A 86 -14.46 -1.24 -12.30
N ASP A 87 -15.71 -1.66 -12.08
CA ASP A 87 -16.18 -2.99 -12.48
C ASP A 87 -16.42 -3.02 -13.99
N GLU A 88 -16.98 -1.95 -14.56
CA GLU A 88 -17.11 -1.76 -16.02
C GLU A 88 -15.75 -1.67 -16.72
N ILE A 89 -14.80 -0.91 -16.16
CA ILE A 89 -13.44 -0.80 -16.72
C ILE A 89 -12.74 -2.17 -16.73
N LEU A 90 -12.91 -2.98 -15.69
CA LEU A 90 -12.39 -4.35 -15.63
C LEU A 90 -13.10 -5.24 -16.64
N TYR A 91 -14.42 -5.15 -16.76
CA TYR A 91 -15.20 -5.88 -17.73
C TYR A 91 -14.73 -5.60 -19.16
N TYR A 92 -14.64 -4.34 -19.57
CA TYR A 92 -14.15 -3.98 -20.92
C TYR A 92 -12.72 -4.46 -21.17
N HIS A 93 -11.85 -4.39 -20.17
CA HIS A 93 -10.50 -4.91 -20.28
C HIS A 93 -10.48 -6.45 -20.44
N GLN A 94 -11.35 -7.17 -19.73
CA GLN A 94 -11.48 -8.64 -19.85
C GLN A 94 -12.06 -9.06 -21.21
N GLN A 95 -12.94 -8.24 -21.79
CA GLN A 95 -13.44 -8.40 -23.16
C GLN A 95 -12.40 -8.07 -24.24
N GLY A 96 -11.15 -7.75 -23.86
CA GLY A 96 -10.05 -7.49 -24.78
C GLY A 96 -10.03 -6.10 -25.41
N LEU A 97 -10.85 -5.15 -24.91
CA LEU A 97 -10.84 -3.79 -25.46
C LEU A 97 -9.51 -3.08 -25.18
N SER A 98 -9.04 -2.33 -26.16
CA SER A 98 -7.84 -1.51 -26.00
C SER A 98 -8.06 -0.39 -24.97
N LEU A 99 -6.98 0.01 -24.27
CA LEU A 99 -7.03 1.08 -23.28
C LEU A 99 -7.53 2.42 -23.85
N ARG A 100 -7.29 2.66 -25.15
CA ARG A 100 -7.82 3.84 -25.86
C ARG A 100 -9.33 3.74 -26.01
N LYS A 101 -9.84 2.55 -26.38
CA LYS A 101 -11.28 2.32 -26.53
C LYS A 101 -12.03 2.45 -25.22
N ILE A 102 -11.46 1.93 -24.14
CA ILE A 102 -12.02 2.09 -22.79
C ILE A 102 -12.07 3.58 -22.40
N ALA A 103 -11.03 4.36 -22.71
CA ALA A 103 -11.03 5.80 -22.45
C ALA A 103 -12.11 6.55 -23.26
N GLU A 104 -12.34 6.17 -24.52
CA GLU A 104 -13.41 6.72 -25.35
C GLU A 104 -14.80 6.42 -24.78
N ILE A 105 -15.04 5.18 -24.36
CA ILE A 105 -16.31 4.75 -23.73
C ILE A 105 -16.54 5.55 -22.46
N MET A 106 -15.53 5.65 -21.59
CA MET A 106 -15.61 6.47 -20.36
C MET A 106 -15.91 7.95 -20.64
N ALA A 107 -15.40 8.49 -21.76
CA ALA A 107 -15.66 9.86 -22.16
C ALA A 107 -17.07 10.06 -22.75
N LYS A 108 -17.59 9.12 -23.52
CA LYS A 108 -18.92 9.17 -24.14
C LYS A 108 -20.03 8.88 -23.15
N ASP A 109 -19.95 7.75 -22.47
CA ASP A 109 -21.08 7.18 -21.72
C ASP A 109 -21.13 7.76 -20.30
N HIS A 110 -19.97 8.08 -19.72
CA HIS A 110 -19.87 8.55 -18.34
C HIS A 110 -19.37 10.00 -18.21
N ARG A 111 -19.15 10.69 -19.34
CA ARG A 111 -18.61 12.07 -19.40
C ARG A 111 -17.28 12.24 -18.66
N VAL A 112 -16.48 11.18 -18.54
CA VAL A 112 -15.16 11.18 -17.89
C VAL A 112 -14.05 11.24 -18.94
N LYS A 113 -13.62 12.46 -19.30
CA LYS A 113 -12.51 12.65 -20.26
C LYS A 113 -11.14 12.36 -19.62
N VAL A 114 -10.55 11.22 -19.97
CA VAL A 114 -9.28 10.73 -19.46
C VAL A 114 -8.39 10.17 -20.57
N SER A 115 -7.08 10.18 -20.35
CA SER A 115 -6.13 9.55 -21.27
C SER A 115 -6.05 8.04 -21.06
N TYR A 116 -5.65 7.29 -22.09
CA TYR A 116 -5.39 5.85 -21.97
C TYR A 116 -4.34 5.52 -20.89
N GLN A 117 -3.38 6.41 -20.63
CA GLN A 117 -2.40 6.26 -19.55
C GLN A 117 -3.07 6.28 -18.17
N THR A 118 -4.14 7.06 -18.02
CA THR A 118 -4.92 7.12 -16.78
C THR A 118 -5.68 5.82 -16.57
N ILE A 119 -6.30 5.27 -17.62
CA ILE A 119 -6.93 3.93 -17.59
C ILE A 119 -5.91 2.86 -17.21
N ARG A 120 -4.70 2.89 -17.80
CA ARG A 120 -3.61 1.97 -17.46
C ARG A 120 -3.24 2.01 -15.97
N ARG A 121 -3.17 3.22 -15.40
CA ARG A 121 -2.88 3.41 -13.96
C ARG A 121 -4.00 2.83 -13.10
N VAL A 122 -5.26 3.07 -13.45
CA VAL A 122 -6.43 2.53 -12.74
C VAL A 122 -6.43 1.00 -12.76
N LEU A 123 -6.24 0.38 -13.93
CA LEU A 123 -6.17 -1.09 -14.03
C LEU A 123 -5.03 -1.69 -13.20
N LYS A 124 -3.85 -1.05 -13.18
CA LYS A 124 -2.73 -1.47 -12.32
C LYS A 124 -3.09 -1.38 -10.84
N MET A 125 -3.84 -0.35 -10.44
CA MET A 125 -4.34 -0.20 -9.06
C MET A 125 -5.35 -1.31 -8.72
N LEU A 126 -6.32 -1.57 -9.58
CA LEU A 126 -7.35 -2.59 -9.38
C LEU A 126 -6.76 -4.02 -9.33
N LYS A 127 -5.78 -4.33 -10.20
CA LYS A 127 -5.07 -5.63 -10.19
C LYS A 127 -4.25 -5.85 -8.91
N ASN A 128 -3.77 -4.78 -8.29
CA ASN A 128 -3.07 -4.88 -7.01
C ASN A 128 -4.05 -5.04 -5.82
N GLU A 129 -5.29 -4.56 -5.95
CA GLU A 129 -6.36 -4.80 -4.96
C GLU A 129 -6.90 -6.23 -5.01
N SER A 130 -7.04 -6.83 -6.21
CA SER A 130 -7.54 -8.21 -6.33
C SER A 130 -6.57 -9.28 -5.81
N LYS A 131 -5.25 -9.02 -5.82
CA LYS A 131 -4.24 -9.90 -5.21
C LYS A 131 -4.16 -9.82 -3.68
N LEU A 132 -4.96 -8.95 -3.06
CA LEU A 132 -5.01 -8.73 -1.61
C LEU A 132 -6.24 -9.36 -0.95
N LYS A 133 -7.18 -9.90 -1.72
CA LYS A 133 -8.26 -10.77 -1.25
C LYS A 133 -7.82 -12.23 -1.38
#